data_AF-A0A4Q3AEX0-F1
#
_entry.id   AF-A0A4Q3AEX0-F1
#
_cell.length_a   1.000
_cell.length_b   1.000
_cell.length_c   1.000
_cell.angle_alpha   90.00
_cell.angle_beta   90.00
_cell.angle_gamma   90.00
#
_symmetry.space_group_name_H-M   'P 1'
#
loop_
_entity.id
_entity.type
_entity.pdbx_description
1 polymer ?
#
loop_
_entity_poly.entity_id
_entity_poly.type
_entity_poly.pdbx_seq_one_letter_code
_entity_poly.pdbx_strand_id
1 'polypeptide(L)'
;MKALIAAALVFGAALFGRAESVNDAAIVANGYPAHLSDYGFFTDLAKRTPNARVSGYDLETPLFSDYAEKQRFLYLPAGAKAAYDPDKAFDLPVGAALIKTFGYQQNGAFKPLETRLLLRRASGWVAIPYVWNADGSDADLKRAGTRIPVTFVDPSGETRQISYAVPNQNQCKDCHASDGVVTPIGVKARYLNHGGQLEALLAAGMLDRLPRDAPRVARWNDARAPLDDRARAYLEINCAHCHN
;
A
#
# COMPACT_ATOMS: atom_id res chain seq x y z
N MET A 1 9.99 -55.16 -43.61
CA MET A 1 9.69 -53.74 -43.35
C MET A 1 8.66 -53.64 -42.24
N LYS A 2 9.08 -53.43 -40.99
CA LYS A 2 8.19 -53.13 -39.86
C LYS A 2 8.60 -51.75 -39.34
N ALA A 3 7.75 -50.75 -39.55
CA ALA A 3 7.98 -49.39 -39.07
C ALA A 3 7.40 -49.28 -37.65
N LEU A 4 8.26 -48.98 -36.68
CA LEU A 4 7.91 -48.64 -35.30
C LEU A 4 7.58 -47.15 -35.25
N ILE A 5 6.34 -46.79 -34.89
CA ILE A 5 5.93 -45.42 -34.62
C ILE A 5 6.20 -45.16 -33.13
N ALA A 6 7.15 -44.28 -32.85
CA ALA A 6 7.42 -43.78 -31.51
C ALA A 6 6.43 -42.64 -31.17
N ALA A 7 5.63 -42.83 -30.13
CA ALA A 7 4.78 -41.78 -29.57
C ALA A 7 5.62 -40.90 -28.64
N ALA A 8 5.86 -39.64 -29.03
CA ALA A 8 6.48 -38.63 -28.19
C ALA A 8 5.39 -37.98 -27.29
N LEU A 9 5.48 -38.24 -25.99
CA LEU A 9 4.71 -37.53 -24.96
C LEU A 9 5.36 -36.17 -24.72
N VAL A 10 4.72 -35.10 -25.21
CA VAL A 10 5.09 -33.72 -24.89
C VAL A 10 4.46 -33.36 -23.55
N PHE A 11 5.27 -33.32 -22.49
CA PHE A 11 4.90 -32.68 -21.23
C PHE A 11 4.85 -31.17 -21.46
N GLY A 12 3.64 -30.61 -21.56
CA GLY A 12 3.43 -29.17 -21.57
C GLY A 12 3.78 -28.61 -20.19
N ALA A 13 4.88 -27.87 -20.11
CA ALA A 13 5.17 -27.03 -18.96
C ALA A 13 4.06 -25.97 -18.85
N ALA A 14 3.34 -25.97 -17.73
CA ALA A 14 2.40 -24.91 -17.39
C ALA A 14 3.21 -23.62 -17.23
N LEU A 15 3.20 -22.78 -18.27
CA LEU A 15 3.61 -21.39 -18.16
C LEU A 15 2.61 -20.74 -17.21
N PHE A 16 3.06 -20.41 -16.00
CA PHE A 16 2.32 -19.56 -15.08
C PHE A 16 2.04 -18.23 -15.79
N GLY A 17 0.83 -18.09 -16.33
CA GLY A 17 0.36 -16.83 -16.86
C GLY A 17 0.43 -15.80 -15.75
N ARG A 18 1.24 -14.76 -15.93
CA ARG A 18 1.16 -13.55 -15.12
C ARG A 18 -0.31 -13.12 -15.10
N ALA A 19 -0.88 -12.90 -13.91
CA ALA A 19 -2.24 -12.39 -13.81
C ALA A 19 -2.31 -11.06 -14.59
N GLU A 20 -2.95 -11.05 -15.76
CA GLU A 20 -3.14 -9.83 -16.56
C GLU A 20 -4.02 -8.80 -15.82
N SER A 21 -4.74 -9.24 -14.79
CA SER A 21 -5.63 -8.40 -13.99
C SER A 21 -5.51 -8.70 -12.50
N VAL A 22 -5.91 -7.73 -11.68
CA VAL A 22 -6.04 -7.89 -10.23
C VAL A 22 -7.14 -8.93 -9.93
N ASN A 23 -6.87 -9.81 -8.97
CA ASN A 23 -7.82 -10.84 -8.52
C ASN A 23 -8.86 -10.24 -7.56
N ASP A 24 -9.92 -9.66 -8.13
CA ASP A 24 -11.02 -9.06 -7.36
C ASP A 24 -11.66 -10.04 -6.37
N ALA A 25 -11.76 -11.33 -6.75
CA ALA A 25 -12.33 -12.36 -5.89
C ALA A 25 -11.51 -12.54 -4.60
N ALA A 26 -10.17 -12.50 -4.68
CA ALA A 26 -9.31 -12.58 -3.50
C ALA A 26 -9.47 -11.40 -2.54
N ILE A 27 -9.80 -10.20 -3.05
CA ILE A 27 -9.99 -9.00 -2.22
C ILE A 27 -11.24 -9.14 -1.34
N VAL A 28 -12.34 -9.65 -1.91
CA VAL A 28 -13.66 -9.71 -1.25
C VAL A 28 -13.94 -11.04 -0.56
N ALA A 29 -13.19 -12.11 -0.85
CA ALA A 29 -13.35 -13.42 -0.19
C ALA A 29 -13.16 -13.34 1.33
N ASN A 30 -13.72 -14.29 2.09
CA ASN A 30 -13.55 -14.30 3.55
C ASN A 30 -12.09 -14.59 3.98
N GLY A 31 -11.39 -15.46 3.24
CA GLY A 31 -9.99 -15.79 3.47
C GLY A 31 -9.01 -14.74 2.94
N TYR A 32 -7.73 -15.09 3.01
CA TYR A 32 -6.61 -14.29 2.49
C TYR A 32 -5.69 -15.23 1.71
N PRO A 33 -5.23 -14.84 0.51
CA PRO A 33 -4.16 -15.55 -0.17
C PRO A 33 -2.91 -15.67 0.70
N ALA A 34 -2.17 -16.77 0.51
CA ALA A 34 -0.95 -17.05 1.25
C ALA A 34 0.17 -16.08 0.83
N HIS A 35 0.23 -15.76 -0.47
CA HIS A 35 1.24 -14.88 -1.04
C HIS A 35 0.63 -13.56 -1.50
N LEU A 36 1.44 -12.50 -1.52
CA LEU A 36 1.01 -11.19 -2.00
C LEU A 36 0.80 -11.19 -3.52
N SER A 37 1.57 -11.99 -4.27
CA SER A 37 1.43 -12.13 -5.72
C SER A 37 0.07 -12.66 -6.17
N ASP A 38 -0.60 -13.46 -5.34
CA ASP A 38 -1.91 -14.05 -5.64
C ASP A 38 -3.02 -13.01 -5.85
N TYR A 39 -2.84 -11.77 -5.38
CA TYR A 39 -3.76 -10.66 -5.65
C TYR A 39 -3.58 -10.05 -7.04
N GLY A 40 -2.42 -10.20 -7.68
CA GLY A 40 -2.16 -9.60 -9.00
C GLY A 40 -2.06 -8.07 -9.01
N PHE A 41 -1.81 -7.42 -7.85
CA PHE A 41 -1.66 -5.96 -7.75
C PHE A 41 -0.50 -5.40 -8.58
N PHE A 42 0.53 -6.23 -8.83
CA PHE A 42 1.75 -5.83 -9.53
C PHE A 42 2.01 -6.79 -10.69
N THR A 43 2.34 -6.24 -11.85
CA THR A 43 2.81 -7.02 -13.01
C THR A 43 4.24 -7.52 -12.82
N ASP A 44 5.00 -6.82 -11.98
CA ASP A 44 6.31 -7.23 -11.48
C ASP A 44 6.36 -6.97 -9.96
N LEU A 45 6.16 -8.04 -9.17
CA LEU A 45 6.25 -8.03 -7.71
C LEU A 45 7.70 -8.09 -7.20
N ALA A 46 8.75 -8.00 -8.02
CA ALA A 46 10.11 -7.71 -7.53
C ALA A 46 10.48 -6.22 -7.68
N LYS A 47 9.79 -5.49 -8.56
CA LYS A 47 9.96 -4.04 -8.76
C LYS A 47 8.80 -3.18 -8.27
N ARG A 48 7.69 -3.82 -7.88
CA ARG A 48 6.43 -3.20 -7.47
C ARG A 48 5.85 -2.39 -8.63
N THR A 49 6.03 -2.87 -9.86
CA THR A 49 5.44 -2.27 -11.05
C THR A 49 3.93 -2.50 -11.00
N PRO A 50 3.11 -1.47 -10.82
CA PRO A 50 1.68 -1.64 -10.61
C PRO A 50 1.00 -2.26 -11.83
N ASN A 51 -0.08 -3.01 -11.59
CA ASN A 51 -1.04 -3.33 -12.64
C ASN A 51 -1.77 -2.04 -13.10
N ALA A 52 -2.38 -2.03 -14.29
CA ALA A 52 -2.97 -0.85 -14.92
C ALA A 52 -4.02 -0.11 -14.07
N ARG A 53 -4.71 -0.82 -13.16
CA ARG A 53 -5.71 -0.22 -12.24
C ARG A 53 -5.17 0.06 -10.83
N VAL A 54 -3.86 -0.06 -10.66
CA VAL A 54 -3.18 0.21 -9.39
C VAL A 54 -2.41 1.52 -9.55
N SER A 55 -2.79 2.55 -8.80
CA SER A 55 -2.16 3.86 -8.87
C SER A 55 -1.24 4.07 -7.68
N GLY A 56 0.03 4.35 -7.95
CA GLY A 56 0.97 4.80 -6.93
C GLY A 56 0.60 6.19 -6.43
N TYR A 57 0.77 6.43 -5.14
CA TYR A 57 0.65 7.77 -4.55
C TYR A 57 1.62 7.95 -3.38
N ASP A 58 1.87 9.19 -3.01
CA ASP A 58 2.55 9.54 -1.77
C ASP A 58 1.75 10.58 -0.98
N LEU A 59 2.28 10.98 0.18
CA LEU A 59 1.65 11.95 1.05
C LEU A 59 2.59 13.14 1.18
N GLU A 60 2.06 14.36 1.13
CA GLU A 60 2.84 15.59 1.32
C GLU A 60 3.65 15.55 2.63
N THR A 61 3.00 15.13 3.71
CA THR A 61 3.60 14.87 5.01
C THR A 61 3.25 13.43 5.42
N PRO A 62 4.19 12.48 5.33
CA PRO A 62 3.93 11.08 5.66
C PRO A 62 4.05 10.81 7.17
N LEU A 63 3.27 9.83 7.65
CA LEU A 63 3.46 9.22 8.97
C LEU A 63 4.92 8.72 9.14
N PHE A 64 5.53 9.02 10.29
CA PHE A 64 6.83 8.50 10.70
C PHE A 64 6.73 7.01 11.05
N SER A 65 7.75 6.22 10.70
CA SER A 65 7.76 4.78 10.96
C SER A 65 9.19 4.26 11.07
N ASP A 66 9.93 4.77 12.06
CA ASP A 66 11.32 4.39 12.33
C ASP A 66 12.22 4.55 11.11
N TYR A 67 12.04 5.66 10.37
CA TYR A 67 12.74 5.95 9.12
C TYR A 67 12.48 4.98 7.95
N ALA A 68 11.57 4.01 8.10
CA ALA A 68 11.17 3.17 6.98
C ALA A 68 10.51 4.03 5.88
N GLU A 69 11.03 3.84 4.66
CA GLU A 69 10.43 4.34 3.43
C GLU A 69 9.15 3.57 3.11
N LYS A 70 8.25 4.23 2.37
CA LYS A 70 6.89 3.74 2.14
C LYS A 70 6.50 3.94 0.69
N GLN A 71 6.24 2.84 0.00
CA GLN A 71 5.55 2.84 -1.29
C GLN A 71 4.05 2.63 -1.02
N ARG A 72 3.18 3.44 -1.62
CA ARG A 72 1.73 3.31 -1.44
C ARG A 72 1.04 3.21 -2.78
N PHE A 73 0.03 2.36 -2.83
CA PHE A 73 -0.80 2.18 -4.00
C PHE A 73 -2.28 2.11 -3.61
N LEU A 74 -3.12 2.60 -4.52
CA LEU A 74 -4.57 2.50 -4.48
C LEU A 74 -5.03 1.62 -5.64
N TYR A 75 -5.82 0.61 -5.33
CA TYR A 75 -6.56 -0.18 -6.31
C TYR A 75 -8.06 0.10 -6.19
N LEU A 76 -8.72 0.27 -7.33
CA LEU A 76 -10.18 0.27 -7.45
C LEU A 76 -10.63 -0.78 -8.48
N PRO A 77 -11.75 -1.49 -8.22
CA PRO A 77 -12.38 -2.34 -9.23
C PRO A 77 -12.73 -1.58 -10.51
N ALA A 78 -12.84 -2.30 -11.62
CA ALA A 78 -13.17 -1.68 -12.91
C ALA A 78 -14.48 -0.88 -12.85
N GLY A 79 -14.45 0.37 -13.34
CA GLY A 79 -15.59 1.28 -13.33
C GLY A 79 -15.94 1.89 -11.98
N ALA A 80 -15.28 1.48 -10.90
CA ALA A 80 -15.53 2.01 -9.56
C ALA A 80 -14.76 3.33 -9.35
N LYS A 81 -15.35 4.21 -8.55
CA LYS A 81 -14.78 5.53 -8.20
C LYS A 81 -14.77 5.72 -6.69
N ALA A 82 -13.75 6.39 -6.21
CA ALA A 82 -13.71 6.95 -4.87
C ALA A 82 -14.58 8.22 -4.82
N ALA A 83 -15.38 8.39 -3.77
CA ALA A 83 -16.09 9.64 -3.55
C ALA A 83 -15.17 10.65 -2.84
N TYR A 84 -15.05 11.84 -3.42
CA TYR A 84 -14.26 12.93 -2.86
C TYR A 84 -14.93 13.49 -1.59
N ASP A 85 -14.11 13.67 -0.56
CA ASP A 85 -14.43 14.40 0.67
C ASP A 85 -13.27 15.37 0.98
N PRO A 86 -13.54 16.67 1.25
CA PRO A 86 -12.48 17.64 1.53
C PRO A 86 -11.80 17.43 2.89
N ASP A 87 -12.52 16.84 3.87
CA ASP A 87 -12.10 16.77 5.27
C ASP A 87 -11.74 15.34 5.70
N LYS A 88 -12.41 14.35 5.11
CA LYS A 88 -12.26 12.93 5.44
C LYS A 88 -11.41 12.19 4.41
N ALA A 89 -11.12 10.93 4.74
CA ALA A 89 -10.60 10.01 3.73
C ALA A 89 -11.64 9.81 2.64
N PHE A 90 -11.19 9.61 1.40
CA PHE A 90 -12.07 9.26 0.29
C PHE A 90 -12.93 8.06 0.67
N ASP A 91 -14.21 8.09 0.31
CA ASP A 91 -15.05 6.92 0.44
C ASP A 91 -14.71 5.95 -0.69
N LEU A 92 -14.02 4.86 -0.34
CA LEU A 92 -13.59 3.86 -1.28
C LEU A 92 -14.63 2.73 -1.37
N PRO A 93 -15.00 2.30 -2.59
CA PRO A 93 -16.03 1.29 -2.81
C PRO A 93 -15.58 -0.10 -2.36
N VAL A 94 -16.53 -1.01 -2.16
CA VAL A 94 -16.26 -2.44 -1.95
C VAL A 94 -15.41 -2.99 -3.10
N GLY A 95 -14.38 -3.77 -2.76
CA GLY A 95 -13.36 -4.27 -3.68
C GLY A 95 -12.13 -3.36 -3.80
N ALA A 96 -12.13 -2.16 -3.21
CA ALA A 96 -10.94 -1.32 -3.15
C ALA A 96 -9.85 -1.93 -2.25
N ALA A 97 -8.60 -1.64 -2.58
CA ALA A 97 -7.45 -2.00 -1.74
C ALA A 97 -6.47 -0.84 -1.61
N LEU A 98 -6.00 -0.60 -0.39
CA LEU A 98 -4.83 0.24 -0.12
C LEU A 98 -3.66 -0.68 0.19
N ILE A 99 -2.58 -0.52 -0.57
CA ILE A 99 -1.38 -1.37 -0.50
C ILE A 99 -0.24 -0.49 -0.03
N LYS A 100 0.39 -0.83 1.10
CA LYS A 100 1.50 -0.04 1.65
C LYS A 100 2.69 -0.94 1.94
N THR A 101 3.76 -0.76 1.19
CA THR A 101 5.01 -1.50 1.36
C THR A 101 6.02 -0.66 2.13
N PHE A 102 6.57 -1.22 3.19
CA PHE A 102 7.59 -0.60 4.04
C PHE A 102 8.94 -1.24 3.78
N GLY A 103 9.99 -0.43 3.79
CA GLY A 103 11.35 -0.93 3.57
C GLY A 103 12.40 0.13 3.85
N TYR A 104 13.66 -0.23 3.59
CA TYR A 104 14.82 0.63 3.76
C TYR A 104 15.69 0.59 2.52
N GLN A 105 16.43 1.67 2.26
CA GLN A 105 17.49 1.66 1.27
C GLN A 105 18.67 0.85 1.80
N GLN A 106 19.12 -0.13 1.01
CA GLN A 106 20.32 -0.91 1.26
C GLN A 106 21.13 -0.97 -0.03
N ASN A 107 22.38 -0.51 0.03
CA ASN A 107 23.29 -0.47 -1.12
C ASN A 107 22.68 0.22 -2.37
N GLY A 108 21.93 1.31 -2.16
CA GLY A 108 21.28 2.07 -3.23
C GLY A 108 20.01 1.44 -3.80
N ALA A 109 19.49 0.36 -3.20
CA ALA A 109 18.25 -0.28 -3.61
C ALA A 109 17.24 -0.35 -2.46
N PHE A 110 15.96 -0.11 -2.78
CA PHE A 110 14.87 -0.27 -1.82
C PHE A 110 14.64 -1.75 -1.52
N LYS A 111 14.86 -2.15 -0.26
CA LYS A 111 14.60 -3.49 0.23
C LYS A 111 13.27 -3.52 0.99
N PRO A 112 12.22 -4.15 0.46
CA PRO A 112 10.95 -4.26 1.16
C PRO A 112 11.06 -5.24 2.34
N LEU A 113 10.33 -4.94 3.42
CA LEU A 113 10.24 -5.79 4.61
C LEU A 113 8.83 -6.32 4.82
N GLU A 114 7.83 -5.46 4.66
CA GLU A 114 6.43 -5.84 4.78
C GLU A 114 5.54 -5.09 3.79
N THR A 115 4.40 -5.67 3.48
CA THR A 115 3.30 -4.99 2.81
C THR A 115 2.05 -5.14 3.67
N ARG A 116 1.44 -4.02 4.03
CA ARG A 116 0.15 -3.98 4.73
C ARG A 116 -0.94 -3.67 3.73
N LEU A 117 -1.94 -4.54 3.67
CA LEU A 117 -3.15 -4.33 2.90
C LEU A 117 -4.25 -3.80 3.81
N LEU A 118 -5.01 -2.82 3.33
CA LEU A 118 -6.37 -2.56 3.80
C LEU A 118 -7.32 -2.88 2.66
N LEU A 119 -8.14 -3.92 2.84
CA LEU A 119 -9.11 -4.38 1.86
C LEU A 119 -10.52 -3.91 2.23
N ARG A 120 -11.24 -3.30 1.30
CA ARG A 120 -12.63 -2.86 1.50
C ARG A 120 -13.59 -3.99 1.13
N ARG A 121 -14.10 -4.69 2.14
CA ARG A 121 -15.12 -5.73 1.97
C ARG A 121 -16.51 -5.18 2.30
N ALA A 122 -17.55 -5.93 1.92
CA ALA A 122 -18.93 -5.59 2.27
C ALA A 122 -19.12 -5.46 3.79
N SER A 123 -18.37 -6.24 4.58
CA SER A 123 -18.40 -6.19 6.05
C SER A 123 -17.54 -5.07 6.66
N GLY A 124 -16.82 -4.28 5.85
CA GLY A 124 -15.92 -3.24 6.33
C GLY A 124 -14.46 -3.41 5.87
N TRP A 125 -13.59 -2.58 6.45
CA TRP A 125 -12.16 -2.62 6.18
C TRP A 125 -11.48 -3.75 6.94
N VAL A 126 -10.63 -4.50 6.23
CA VAL A 126 -9.82 -5.57 6.80
C VAL A 126 -8.35 -5.26 6.58
N ALA A 127 -7.59 -5.19 7.68
CA ALA A 127 -6.15 -5.04 7.63
C ALA A 127 -5.47 -6.41 7.58
N ILE A 128 -4.44 -6.56 6.75
CA ILE A 128 -3.70 -7.82 6.59
C ILE A 128 -2.21 -7.52 6.33
N PRO A 129 -1.30 -7.96 7.21
CA PRO A 129 0.14 -7.83 6.99
C PRO A 129 0.72 -9.03 6.20
N TYR A 130 1.64 -8.72 5.28
CA TYR A 130 2.48 -9.67 4.56
C TYR A 130 3.96 -9.33 4.81
N VAL A 131 4.82 -10.33 4.95
CA VAL A 131 6.26 -10.16 5.20
C VAL A 131 7.04 -10.67 4.00
N TRP A 132 7.94 -9.83 3.48
CA TRP A 132 8.73 -10.16 2.30
C TRP A 132 9.73 -11.27 2.60
N ASN A 133 9.92 -12.17 1.63
CA ASN A 133 10.96 -13.17 1.67
C ASN A 133 12.35 -12.53 1.48
N ALA A 134 13.40 -13.29 1.81
CA ALA A 134 14.77 -12.74 1.86
C ALA A 134 15.29 -12.26 0.49
N ASP A 135 14.83 -12.87 -0.60
CA ASP A 135 15.20 -12.51 -1.98
C ASP A 135 14.35 -11.36 -2.57
N GLY A 136 13.29 -10.94 -1.87
CA GLY A 136 12.42 -9.83 -2.27
C GLY A 136 11.52 -10.12 -3.47
N SER A 137 11.30 -11.41 -3.80
CA SER A 137 10.45 -11.84 -4.92
C SER A 137 8.95 -11.84 -4.59
N ASP A 138 8.58 -12.07 -3.33
CA ASP A 138 7.18 -12.11 -2.87
C ASP A 138 7.10 -11.85 -1.35
N ALA A 139 5.88 -11.83 -0.81
CA ALA A 139 5.62 -11.70 0.61
C ALA A 139 4.55 -12.68 1.09
N ASP A 140 4.75 -13.22 2.28
CA ASP A 140 3.89 -14.23 2.89
C ASP A 140 2.96 -13.62 3.95
N LEU A 141 1.72 -14.10 4.01
CA LEU A 141 0.73 -13.70 5.00
C LEU A 141 1.25 -13.89 6.43
N LYS A 142 1.24 -12.83 7.24
CA LYS A 142 1.78 -12.84 8.62
C LYS A 142 0.80 -12.32 9.66
N ARG A 143 -0.36 -12.96 9.80
CA ARG A 143 -1.45 -12.52 10.70
C ARG A 143 -1.04 -12.27 12.16
N ALA A 144 -0.11 -13.06 12.68
CA ALA A 144 0.40 -12.93 14.05
C ALA A 144 1.43 -11.79 14.22
N GLY A 145 1.77 -11.08 13.15
CA GLY A 145 2.89 -10.14 13.14
C GLY A 145 4.24 -10.84 13.24
N THR A 146 5.30 -10.04 13.29
CA THR A 146 6.67 -10.53 13.53
C THR A 146 7.58 -9.38 13.91
N ARG A 147 8.81 -9.69 14.30
CA ARG A 147 9.88 -8.71 14.41
C ARG A 147 11.00 -9.09 13.45
N ILE A 148 11.59 -8.08 12.80
CA ILE A 148 12.67 -8.26 11.81
C ILE A 148 13.87 -7.44 12.30
N PRO A 149 15.05 -8.04 12.49
CA PRO A 149 16.26 -7.26 12.77
C PRO A 149 16.63 -6.46 11.51
N VAL A 150 16.80 -5.15 11.67
CA VAL A 150 17.13 -4.24 10.56
C VAL A 150 18.30 -3.37 10.96
N THR A 151 19.25 -3.25 10.03
CA THR A 151 20.33 -2.26 10.07
C THR A 151 20.12 -1.28 8.92
N PHE A 152 20.19 0.02 9.21
CA PHE A 152 20.06 1.09 8.20
C PHE A 152 20.89 2.30 8.59
N VAL A 153 21.14 3.20 7.64
CA VAL A 153 21.77 4.50 7.90
C VAL A 153 20.67 5.55 7.98
N ASP A 154 20.60 6.29 9.09
CA ASP A 154 19.58 7.32 9.27
C ASP A 154 19.97 8.66 8.58
N PRO A 155 19.08 9.67 8.54
CA PRO A 155 19.39 10.95 7.89
C PRO A 155 20.57 11.74 8.47
N SER A 156 21.04 11.41 9.69
CA SER A 156 22.23 12.01 10.29
C SER A 156 23.54 11.35 9.79
N GLY A 157 23.43 10.23 9.09
CA GLY A 157 24.57 9.44 8.62
C GLY A 157 24.99 8.33 9.60
N GLU A 158 24.29 8.16 10.71
CA GLU A 158 24.62 7.14 11.71
C GLU A 158 23.96 5.79 11.38
N THR A 159 24.73 4.72 11.55
CA THR A 159 24.19 3.35 11.46
C THR A 159 23.32 3.05 12.66
N ARG A 160 22.07 2.66 12.41
CA ARG A 160 21.09 2.23 13.40
C ARG A 160 20.85 0.74 13.29
N GLN A 161 20.57 0.11 14.42
CA GLN A 161 20.07 -1.26 14.49
C GLN A 161 18.77 -1.25 15.30
N ILE A 162 17.72 -1.81 14.72
CA ILE A 162 16.41 -1.91 15.37
C ILE A 162 15.85 -3.30 15.21
N SER A 163 14.92 -3.64 16.09
CA SER A 163 14.03 -4.78 15.92
C SER A 163 12.70 -4.25 15.38
N TYR A 164 12.58 -4.18 14.05
CA TYR A 164 11.44 -3.60 13.35
C TYR A 164 10.17 -4.42 13.62
N ALA A 165 9.09 -3.76 14.04
CA ALA A 165 7.84 -4.43 14.38
C ALA A 165 6.86 -4.44 13.19
N VAL A 166 6.54 -5.64 12.72
CA VAL A 166 5.40 -5.88 11.83
C VAL A 166 4.19 -6.16 12.71
N PRO A 167 3.17 -5.29 12.73
CA PRO A 167 2.02 -5.46 13.61
C PRO A 167 1.23 -6.70 13.21
N ASN A 168 0.61 -7.34 14.20
CA ASN A 168 -0.36 -8.37 13.94
C ASN A 168 -1.67 -7.78 13.38
N GLN A 169 -2.54 -8.64 12.86
CA GLN A 169 -3.78 -8.24 12.22
C GLN A 169 -4.69 -7.39 13.12
N ASN A 170 -4.75 -7.70 14.41
CA ASN A 170 -5.61 -7.01 15.37
C ASN A 170 -5.02 -5.64 15.78
N GLN A 171 -3.69 -5.55 15.91
CA GLN A 171 -2.97 -4.31 16.23
C GLN A 171 -3.10 -3.24 15.13
N CYS A 172 -3.49 -3.62 13.93
CA CYS A 172 -3.77 -2.66 12.87
C CYS A 172 -4.91 -1.70 13.26
N LYS A 173 -5.85 -2.16 14.10
CA LYS A 173 -6.96 -1.35 14.63
C LYS A 173 -6.51 -0.30 15.64
N ASP A 174 -5.36 -0.47 16.28
CA ASP A 174 -4.86 0.46 17.30
C ASP A 174 -4.66 1.88 16.74
N CYS A 175 -4.39 1.99 15.44
CA CYS A 175 -4.32 3.28 14.74
C CYS A 175 -5.48 3.53 13.78
N HIS A 176 -6.04 2.47 13.18
CA HIS A 176 -7.07 2.60 12.15
C HIS A 176 -8.50 2.59 12.69
N ALA A 177 -8.74 2.43 13.99
CA ALA A 177 -10.08 2.48 14.54
C ALA A 177 -10.52 3.93 14.81
N SER A 178 -11.65 4.33 14.25
CA SER A 178 -12.38 5.55 14.57
C SER A 178 -13.82 5.16 14.89
N ASP A 179 -14.30 5.52 16.08
CA ASP A 179 -15.63 5.14 16.60
C ASP A 179 -15.93 3.63 16.51
N GLY A 180 -14.90 2.81 16.78
CA GLY A 180 -14.99 1.33 16.73
C GLY A 180 -14.97 0.73 15.32
N VAL A 181 -14.84 1.56 14.27
CA VAL A 181 -14.79 1.13 12.87
C VAL A 181 -13.39 1.33 12.30
N VAL A 182 -12.89 0.34 11.56
CA VAL A 182 -11.61 0.47 10.85
C VAL A 182 -11.77 1.41 9.67
N THR A 183 -10.94 2.46 9.59
CA THR A 183 -10.96 3.48 8.54
C THR A 183 -9.56 3.78 7.99
N PRO A 184 -9.40 4.09 6.69
CA PRO A 184 -8.16 4.60 6.14
C PRO A 184 -7.77 5.95 6.76
N ILE A 185 -6.47 6.17 6.95
CA ILE A 185 -5.93 7.45 7.46
C ILE A 185 -5.43 8.34 6.32
N GLY A 186 -4.70 7.77 5.36
CA GLY A 186 -3.84 8.53 4.46
C GLY A 186 -4.46 9.00 3.14
N VAL A 187 -5.58 8.45 2.70
CA VAL A 187 -6.20 8.82 1.41
C VAL A 187 -7.17 10.00 1.55
N LYS A 188 -6.67 11.12 2.06
CA LYS A 188 -7.41 12.39 2.17
C LYS A 188 -6.97 13.35 1.10
N ALA A 189 -7.89 14.14 0.53
CA ALA A 189 -7.58 15.14 -0.50
C ALA A 189 -6.38 16.01 -0.11
N ARG A 190 -6.38 16.54 1.11
CA ARG A 190 -5.35 17.44 1.62
C ARG A 190 -3.94 16.85 1.72
N TYR A 191 -3.80 15.52 1.81
CA TYR A 191 -2.50 14.87 1.84
C TYR A 191 -1.97 14.54 0.43
N LEU A 192 -2.87 14.42 -0.54
CA LEU A 192 -2.59 14.02 -1.92
C LEU A 192 -2.57 15.21 -2.89
N ASN A 193 -3.00 16.40 -2.49
CA ASN A 193 -3.07 17.58 -3.35
C ASN A 193 -1.69 18.20 -3.65
N HIS A 194 -0.83 17.42 -4.30
CA HIS A 194 0.48 17.85 -4.77
C HIS A 194 0.97 16.94 -5.89
N GLY A 195 1.87 17.46 -6.73
CA GLY A 195 2.43 16.70 -7.85
C GLY A 195 1.40 16.24 -8.89
N GLY A 196 0.20 16.84 -8.93
CA GLY A 196 -0.85 16.47 -9.88
C GLY A 196 -1.54 15.13 -9.58
N GLN A 197 -1.37 14.56 -8.38
CA GLN A 197 -1.85 13.21 -8.07
C GLN A 197 -3.38 13.12 -8.06
N LEU A 198 -4.09 14.13 -7.55
CA LEU A 198 -5.55 14.14 -7.55
C LEU A 198 -6.11 14.25 -8.97
N GLU A 199 -5.47 15.07 -9.81
CA GLU A 199 -5.80 15.22 -11.21
C GLU A 199 -5.55 13.92 -11.97
N ALA A 200 -4.45 13.21 -11.66
CA ALA A 200 -4.17 11.90 -12.24
C ALA A 200 -5.22 10.85 -11.84
N LEU A 201 -5.65 10.82 -10.57
CA LEU A 201 -6.73 9.95 -10.11
C LEU A 201 -8.07 10.27 -10.80
N LEU A 202 -8.39 11.56 -10.96
CA LEU A 202 -9.60 11.98 -11.69
C LEU A 202 -9.53 11.58 -13.18
N ALA A 203 -8.41 11.83 -13.84
CA ALA A 203 -8.19 11.50 -15.25
C ALA A 203 -8.21 9.99 -15.50
N ALA A 204 -7.74 9.20 -14.55
CA ALA A 204 -7.85 7.73 -14.56
C ALA A 204 -9.27 7.23 -14.26
N GLY A 205 -10.23 8.13 -13.98
CA GLY A 205 -11.60 7.79 -13.64
C GLY A 205 -11.76 7.16 -12.25
N MET A 206 -10.76 7.28 -11.38
CA MET A 206 -10.75 6.69 -10.03
C MET A 206 -11.33 7.62 -8.95
N LEU A 207 -11.52 8.91 -9.26
CA LEU A 207 -12.15 9.88 -8.39
C LEU A 207 -13.43 10.40 -9.07
N ASP A 208 -14.50 10.61 -8.30
CA ASP A 208 -15.79 11.08 -8.83
C ASP A 208 -15.75 12.56 -9.25
N ARG A 209 -15.06 13.40 -8.49
CA ARG A 209 -14.91 14.84 -8.71
C ARG A 209 -13.64 15.39 -8.07
N LEU A 210 -13.18 16.55 -8.55
CA LEU A 210 -12.09 17.32 -7.92
C LEU A 210 -12.43 18.82 -7.97
N PRO A 211 -12.78 19.44 -6.83
CA PRO A 211 -12.93 20.89 -6.74
C PRO A 211 -11.60 21.61 -7.01
N ARG A 212 -11.66 22.82 -7.60
CA ARG A 212 -10.46 23.64 -7.90
C ARG A 212 -9.73 24.10 -6.63
N ASP A 213 -10.45 24.20 -5.53
CA ASP A 213 -10.01 24.66 -4.21
C ASP A 213 -9.73 23.48 -3.26
N ALA A 214 -9.37 22.31 -3.79
CA ALA A 214 -9.00 21.17 -2.96
C ALA A 214 -7.95 21.58 -1.91
N PRO A 215 -8.11 21.18 -0.64
CA PRO A 215 -7.19 21.58 0.42
C PRO A 215 -5.81 20.95 0.22
N ARG A 216 -4.80 21.50 0.89
CA ARG A 216 -3.44 20.95 0.93
C ARG A 216 -2.81 21.21 2.29
N VAL A 217 -2.11 20.23 2.86
CA VAL A 217 -1.29 20.44 4.06
C VAL A 217 0.10 20.95 3.72
N ALA A 218 0.78 21.59 4.66
CA ALA A 218 2.19 21.90 4.49
C ALA A 218 3.05 20.62 4.53
N ARG A 219 4.17 20.66 3.82
CA ARG A 219 5.24 19.67 3.93
C ARG A 219 6.04 19.93 5.20
N TRP A 220 6.05 18.99 6.14
CA TRP A 220 6.64 19.16 7.47
C TRP A 220 8.13 19.57 7.45
N ASN A 221 8.89 19.10 6.46
CA ASN A 221 10.32 19.37 6.33
C ASN A 221 10.68 20.48 5.32
N ASP A 222 9.69 21.20 4.75
CA ASP A 222 9.99 22.35 3.88
C ASP A 222 10.18 23.61 4.73
N ALA A 223 11.42 23.99 5.02
CA ALA A 223 11.73 25.16 5.84
C ALA A 223 11.17 26.50 5.31
N ARG A 224 10.70 26.56 4.05
CA ARG A 224 10.09 27.76 3.47
C ARG A 224 8.63 27.95 3.88
N ALA A 225 7.95 26.90 4.34
CA ALA A 225 6.57 26.99 4.80
C ALA A 225 6.50 27.47 6.28
N PRO A 226 5.43 28.18 6.69
CA PRO A 226 5.25 28.61 8.07
C PRO A 226 5.39 27.46 9.08
N LEU A 227 6.02 27.73 10.22
CA LEU A 227 6.26 26.71 11.25
C LEU A 227 4.95 26.07 11.74
N ASP A 228 3.93 26.88 12.00
CA ASP A 228 2.64 26.43 12.51
C ASP A 228 1.97 25.43 11.56
N ASP A 229 2.00 25.70 10.24
CA ASP A 229 1.40 24.82 9.25
C ASP A 229 2.13 23.47 9.18
N ARG A 230 3.47 23.50 9.25
CA ARG A 230 4.31 22.29 9.26
C ARG A 230 4.09 21.45 10.49
N ALA A 231 4.04 22.10 11.66
CA ALA A 231 3.78 21.45 12.94
C ALA A 231 2.39 20.81 12.96
N ARG A 232 1.35 21.52 12.51
CA ARG A 232 -0.01 20.98 12.38
C ARG A 232 -0.07 19.79 11.44
N ALA A 233 0.54 19.88 10.26
CA ALA A 233 0.59 18.76 9.32
C ALA A 233 1.26 17.51 9.91
N TYR A 234 2.38 17.71 10.63
CA TYR A 234 3.10 16.62 11.29
C TYR A 234 2.25 15.99 12.41
N LEU A 235 1.69 16.78 13.31
CA LEU A 235 0.86 16.28 14.42
C LEU A 235 -0.43 15.63 13.92
N GLU A 236 -1.03 16.15 12.86
CA GLU A 236 -2.26 15.60 12.30
C GLU A 236 -2.06 14.17 11.80
N ILE A 237 -1.05 13.94 10.94
CA ILE A 237 -0.84 12.60 10.38
C ILE A 237 -0.27 11.62 11.42
N ASN A 238 0.52 12.10 12.39
CA ASN A 238 1.20 11.24 13.37
C ASN A 238 0.44 11.02 14.67
N CYS A 239 -0.49 11.91 15.05
CA CYS A 239 -1.08 11.89 16.39
C CYS A 239 -2.61 12.01 16.39
N ALA A 240 -3.20 12.85 15.54
CA ALA A 240 -4.62 13.22 15.65
C ALA A 240 -5.62 12.06 15.46
N HIS A 241 -5.20 10.95 14.85
CA HIS A 241 -6.04 9.75 14.71
C HIS A 241 -6.19 8.95 16.01
N CYS A 242 -5.33 9.20 17.02
CA CYS A 242 -5.41 8.58 18.35
C CYS A 242 -5.70 9.58 19.47
N HIS A 243 -5.66 10.89 19.19
CA HIS A 243 -5.83 11.97 20.15
C HIS A 243 -6.87 12.96 19.64
N ASN A 244 -8.14 12.60 19.81
CA ASN A 244 -9.33 13.27 19.26
C ASN A 244 -10.29 13.77 20.34
#